data_AF-A0A9E5EVQ9-F1
#
_entry.id   AF-A0A9E5EVQ9-F1
#
_cell.length_a   1.000
_cell.length_b   1.000
_cell.length_c   1.000
_cell.angle_alpha   90.00
_cell.angle_beta   90.00
_cell.angle_gamma   90.00
#
_symmetry.space_group_name_H-M   'P 1'
#
loop_
_entity.id
_entity.type
_entity.pdbx_description
1 polymer ?
#
loop_
_entity_poly.entity_id
_entity_poly.type
_entity_poly.pdbx_seq_one_letter_code
_entity_poly.pdbx_strand_id
1 'polypeptide(L)'
;MMPSPDNSNQQNLWAEPDSNICARLVDGTIVKNLIPMSLFPLSEDNKNIVILDEKQQEVFYIDDLQQLEPQLANDIQVALLRNRFILKLLKIHKVSSLRPPAEWKVLTDRGESSLV
;
A
#
# COMPACT_ATOMS: atom_id res chain seq x y z
N MET A 1 -6.20 -10.44 -20.45
CA MET A 1 -7.41 -10.09 -19.69
C MET A 1 -7.33 -10.90 -18.41
N MET A 2 -6.83 -10.29 -17.34
CA MET A 2 -6.76 -10.98 -16.04
C MET A 2 -8.20 -11.15 -15.53
N PRO A 3 -8.57 -12.33 -15.01
CA PRO A 3 -9.88 -12.48 -14.39
C PRO A 3 -9.91 -11.55 -13.17
N SER A 4 -10.91 -10.65 -13.12
CA SER A 4 -11.21 -9.90 -11.90
C SER A 4 -11.50 -10.92 -10.79
N PRO A 5 -10.79 -10.90 -9.66
CA PRO A 5 -11.08 -11.83 -8.58
C PRO A 5 -12.47 -11.52 -8.03
N ASP A 6 -13.25 -12.58 -7.91
CA ASP A 6 -14.56 -12.60 -7.28
C ASP A 6 -14.50 -11.89 -5.90
N ASN A 7 -15.34 -10.88 -5.69
CA ASN A 7 -15.42 -10.10 -4.43
C ASN A 7 -15.80 -10.96 -3.20
N SER A 8 -16.11 -12.25 -3.39
CA SER A 8 -16.41 -13.22 -2.32
C SER A 8 -15.19 -13.61 -1.48
N ASN A 9 -13.97 -13.33 -1.96
CA ASN A 9 -12.72 -13.68 -1.28
C ASN A 9 -12.40 -12.77 -0.07
N GLN A 10 -13.02 -11.60 0.06
CA GLN A 10 -12.73 -10.64 1.13
C GLN A 10 -13.13 -11.16 2.54
N GLN A 11 -14.09 -12.10 2.64
CA GLN A 11 -14.52 -12.68 3.93
C GLN A 11 -13.46 -13.59 4.59
N ASN A 12 -12.37 -13.87 3.88
CA ASN A 12 -11.28 -14.72 4.37
C ASN A 12 -10.01 -13.94 4.70
N LEU A 13 -10.04 -12.59 4.69
CA LEU A 13 -8.91 -11.73 5.05
C LEU A 13 -9.20 -11.07 6.41
N TRP A 14 -8.24 -11.09 7.33
CA TRP A 14 -8.36 -10.40 8.62
C TRP A 14 -7.02 -9.87 9.11
N ALA A 15 -7.06 -8.95 10.08
CA ALA A 15 -5.88 -8.49 10.79
C ALA A 15 -5.80 -9.14 12.18
N GLU A 16 -4.61 -9.63 12.53
CA GLU A 16 -4.20 -9.96 13.89
C GLU A 16 -3.55 -8.70 14.54
N PRO A 17 -3.25 -8.73 15.87
CA PRO A 17 -2.55 -7.62 16.53
C PRO A 17 -1.28 -7.18 15.79
N ASP A 18 -0.87 -5.94 16.06
CA ASP A 18 0.23 -5.26 15.36
C ASP A 18 0.03 -5.13 13.85
N SER A 19 -1.22 -5.15 13.38
CA SER A 19 -1.58 -5.05 11.95
C SER A 19 -0.94 -6.17 11.10
N ASN A 20 -0.83 -7.37 11.67
CA ASN A 20 -0.40 -8.55 10.93
C ASN A 20 -1.56 -9.07 10.07
N ILE A 21 -1.37 -9.17 8.76
CA ILE A 21 -2.44 -9.54 7.84
C ILE A 21 -2.43 -11.06 7.61
N CYS A 22 -3.59 -11.68 7.79
CA CYS A 22 -3.79 -13.11 7.67
C CYS A 22 -4.94 -13.40 6.69
N ALA A 23 -4.85 -14.53 6.01
CA ALA A 23 -5.94 -15.00 5.17
C ALA A 23 -6.15 -16.50 5.21
N ARG A 24 -7.37 -16.91 4.86
CA ARG A 24 -7.75 -18.31 4.67
C ARG A 24 -8.00 -18.59 3.19
N LEU A 25 -7.26 -19.53 2.63
CA LEU A 25 -7.41 -19.96 1.25
C LEU A 25 -8.62 -20.89 1.09
N VAL A 26 -9.01 -21.15 -0.15
CA VAL A 26 -10.16 -22.00 -0.50
C VAL A 26 -10.02 -23.44 -0.01
N ASP A 27 -8.78 -23.93 0.13
CA ASP A 27 -8.46 -25.26 0.65
C ASP A 27 -8.47 -25.33 2.19
N GLY A 28 -8.74 -24.19 2.86
CA GLY A 28 -8.74 -24.06 4.31
C GLY A 28 -7.36 -23.71 4.91
N THR A 29 -6.31 -23.63 4.09
CA THR A 29 -4.97 -23.23 4.55
C THR A 29 -4.99 -21.79 5.07
N ILE A 30 -4.41 -21.57 6.24
CA ILE A 30 -4.23 -20.23 6.81
C ILE A 30 -2.83 -19.75 6.47
N VAL A 31 -2.74 -18.63 5.77
CA VAL A 31 -1.49 -17.92 5.48
C VAL A 31 -1.41 -16.70 6.39
N LYS A 32 -0.26 -16.52 7.04
CA LYS A 32 0.01 -15.42 7.98
C LYS A 32 1.13 -14.55 7.45
N ASN A 33 1.36 -13.40 8.11
CA ASN A 33 2.43 -12.46 7.77
C ASN A 33 2.33 -11.98 6.32
N LEU A 34 1.09 -11.81 5.83
CA LEU A 34 0.87 -11.30 4.49
C LEU A 34 1.34 -9.86 4.42
N ILE A 35 1.91 -9.50 3.26
CA ILE A 35 2.58 -8.22 3.03
C ILE A 35 1.71 -7.39 2.08
N PRO A 36 1.05 -6.32 2.58
CA PRO A 36 0.36 -5.39 1.71
C PRO A 36 1.34 -4.54 0.91
N MET A 37 1.03 -4.31 -0.36
CA MET A 37 1.79 -3.44 -1.25
C MET A 37 0.85 -2.66 -2.17
N SER A 38 1.07 -1.36 -2.30
CA SER A 38 0.37 -0.53 -3.30
C SER A 38 0.91 -0.81 -4.69
N LEU A 39 0.02 -1.05 -5.64
CA LEU A 39 0.34 -1.09 -7.07
C LEU A 39 0.20 0.31 -7.69
N PHE A 40 0.60 0.43 -8.95
CA PHE A 40 0.45 1.69 -9.68
C PHE A 40 -1.03 2.04 -9.92
N PRO A 41 -1.39 3.33 -9.82
CA PRO A 41 -0.54 4.47 -9.49
C PRO A 41 -0.29 4.63 -7.97
N LEU A 42 0.96 4.78 -7.56
CA LEU A 42 1.37 4.86 -6.14
C LEU A 42 0.89 6.13 -5.39
N SER A 43 0.23 7.06 -6.10
CA SER A 43 -0.43 8.23 -5.54
C SER A 43 -1.80 7.94 -4.95
N GLU A 44 -2.40 6.78 -5.26
CA GLU A 44 -3.70 6.35 -4.76
C GLU A 44 -3.52 5.41 -3.56
N ASP A 45 -3.38 6.02 -2.38
CA ASP A 45 -2.96 5.33 -1.15
C ASP A 45 -3.90 4.21 -0.68
N ASN A 46 -5.14 4.19 -1.15
CA ASN A 46 -6.19 3.26 -0.73
C ASN A 46 -6.66 2.33 -1.85
N LYS A 47 -6.03 2.36 -3.02
CA LYS A 47 -6.48 1.62 -4.20
C LYS A 47 -5.41 0.73 -4.78
N ASN A 48 -5.84 -0.26 -5.56
CA ASN A 48 -4.97 -1.19 -6.28
C ASN A 48 -3.93 -1.81 -5.34
N ILE A 49 -4.38 -2.48 -4.29
CA ILE A 49 -3.49 -3.07 -3.28
C ILE A 49 -3.40 -4.56 -3.52
N VAL A 50 -2.17 -5.05 -3.57
CA VAL A 50 -1.88 -6.49 -3.60
C VAL A 50 -1.46 -6.95 -2.22
N ILE A 51 -1.95 -8.13 -1.83
CA ILE A 51 -1.56 -8.82 -0.61
C ILE A 51 -0.70 -10.01 -1.01
N LEU A 52 0.56 -10.00 -0.59
CA LEU A 52 1.57 -10.98 -0.97
C LEU A 52 1.87 -11.94 0.19
N ASP A 53 2.28 -13.16 -0.12
CA ASP A 53 2.90 -14.06 0.85
C ASP A 53 4.40 -13.75 1.06
N GLU A 54 5.05 -14.51 1.94
CA GLU A 54 6.49 -14.40 2.20
C GLU A 54 7.37 -14.69 0.96
N LYS A 55 6.82 -15.37 -0.06
CA LYS A 55 7.49 -15.67 -1.34
C LYS A 55 7.17 -14.64 -2.42
N GLN A 56 6.52 -13.53 -2.07
CA GLN A 56 6.06 -12.47 -2.98
C GLN A 56 5.05 -12.95 -4.02
N GLN A 57 4.30 -14.01 -3.72
CA GLN A 57 3.20 -14.47 -4.55
C GLN A 57 1.92 -13.75 -4.15
N GLU A 58 1.13 -13.34 -5.15
CA GLU A 58 -0.17 -12.72 -4.93
C GLU A 58 -1.15 -13.71 -4.32
N VAL A 59 -1.72 -13.31 -3.18
CA VAL A 59 -2.77 -14.06 -2.47
C VAL A 59 -4.11 -13.36 -2.66
N PHE A 60 -4.15 -12.03 -2.56
CA PHE A 60 -5.35 -11.23 -2.78
C PHE A 60 -5.03 -9.93 -3.53
N TYR A 61 -6.04 -9.43 -4.23
CA TYR A 61 -6.09 -8.08 -4.78
C TYR A 61 -7.28 -7.34 -4.17
N ILE A 62 -7.06 -6.08 -3.80
CA ILE A 62 -8.07 -5.18 -3.24
C ILE A 62 -8.13 -3.94 -4.11
N ASP A 63 -9.29 -3.71 -4.73
CA ASP A 63 -9.49 -2.56 -5.62
C ASP A 63 -9.53 -1.24 -4.85
N ASP A 64 -10.30 -1.19 -3.75
CA ASP A 64 -10.40 -0.05 -2.85
C ASP A 64 -10.60 -0.53 -1.41
N LEU A 65 -9.77 -0.03 -0.47
CA LEU A 65 -9.88 -0.35 0.96
C LEU A 65 -11.25 0.03 1.54
N GLN A 66 -11.95 1.01 0.95
CA GLN A 66 -13.28 1.42 1.39
C GLN A 66 -14.34 0.33 1.21
N GLN A 67 -14.06 -0.72 0.45
CA GLN A 67 -14.94 -1.87 0.27
C GLN A 67 -14.84 -2.89 1.43
N LEU A 68 -13.79 -2.78 2.26
CA LEU A 68 -13.56 -3.67 3.39
C LEU A 68 -14.28 -3.15 4.64
N GLU A 69 -14.36 -4.02 5.65
CA GLU A 69 -14.79 -3.60 6.99
C GLU A 69 -13.80 -2.52 7.52
N PRO A 70 -14.29 -1.43 8.16
CA PRO A 70 -13.47 -0.28 8.54
C PRO A 70 -12.22 -0.58 9.37
N GLN A 71 -12.29 -1.53 10.31
CA GLN A 71 -11.14 -1.91 11.13
C GLN A 71 -10.07 -2.61 10.27
N LEU A 72 -10.46 -3.58 9.44
CA LEU A 72 -9.53 -4.25 8.52
C LEU A 72 -8.89 -3.25 7.53
N ALA A 73 -9.68 -2.32 6.99
CA ALA A 73 -9.17 -1.28 6.11
C ALA A 73 -8.09 -0.42 6.80
N ASN A 74 -8.31 -0.06 8.07
CA ASN A 74 -7.34 0.70 8.87
C ASN A 74 -6.05 -0.10 9.10
N ASP A 75 -6.15 -1.37 9.48
CA ASP A 75 -5.00 -2.22 9.73
C ASP A 75 -4.13 -2.42 8.47
N ILE A 76 -4.76 -2.64 7.33
CA ILE A 76 -4.04 -2.72 6.05
C ILE A 76 -3.38 -1.38 5.72
N GLN A 77 -4.05 -0.25 5.96
CA GLN A 77 -3.47 1.08 5.74
C GLN A 77 -2.25 1.34 6.63
N VAL A 78 -2.30 0.93 7.91
CA VAL A 78 -1.17 1.01 8.83
C VAL A 78 0.00 0.14 8.34
N ALA A 79 -0.28 -1.10 7.91
CA ALA A 79 0.73 -1.99 7.36
C ALA A 79 1.38 -1.42 6.08
N LEU A 80 0.58 -0.83 5.18
CA LEU A 80 1.07 -0.15 3.98
C LEU A 80 2.00 1.01 4.34
N LEU A 81 1.61 1.86 5.29
CA LEU A 81 2.41 3.02 5.73
C LEU A 81 3.75 2.61 6.33
N ARG A 82 3.82 1.49 7.07
CA ARG A 82 5.08 0.95 7.61
C ARG A 82 6.06 0.55 6.52
N ASN A 83 5.54 0.02 5.40
CA ASN A 83 6.34 -0.39 4.25
C ASN A 83 6.56 0.73 3.22
N ARG A 84 5.98 1.92 3.46
CA ARG A 84 6.02 3.03 2.50
C ARG A 84 7.30 3.85 2.65
N PHE A 85 8.21 3.68 1.69
CA PHE A 85 9.42 4.49 1.56
C PHE A 85 9.24 5.71 0.64
N ILE A 86 8.09 5.84 -0.01
CA ILE A 86 7.81 6.93 -0.97
C ILE A 86 7.37 8.18 -0.21
N LEU A 87 7.98 9.32 -0.55
CA LEU A 87 7.61 10.64 -0.05
C LEU A 87 6.57 11.28 -0.97
N LYS A 88 5.57 11.95 -0.40
CA LYS A 88 4.60 12.73 -1.16
C LYS A 88 5.01 14.20 -1.18
N LEU A 89 5.36 14.71 -2.36
CA LEU A 89 5.64 16.14 -2.54
C LEU A 89 4.34 16.95 -2.41
N LEU A 90 4.28 17.85 -1.43
CA LEU A 90 3.14 18.73 -1.17
C LEU A 90 3.33 20.11 -1.81
N LYS A 91 4.56 20.63 -1.83
CA LYS A 91 4.87 21.94 -2.43
C LYS A 91 6.33 22.03 -2.87
N ILE A 92 6.59 22.74 -3.96
CA ILE A 92 7.94 23.14 -4.38
C ILE A 92 8.16 24.60 -3.97
N HIS A 93 9.17 24.86 -3.14
CA HIS A 93 9.53 26.21 -2.70
C HIS A 93 10.56 26.87 -3.61
N LYS A 94 11.58 26.11 -4.04
CA LYS A 94 12.65 26.60 -4.91
C LYS A 94 13.23 25.47 -5.73
N VAL A 95 13.56 25.76 -6.99
CA VAL A 95 14.39 24.90 -7.84
C VAL A 95 15.56 25.76 -8.33
N SER A 96 16.79 25.27 -8.17
CA SER A 96 18.01 26.00 -8.57
C SER A 96 18.20 26.10 -10.08
N SER A 97 17.75 25.09 -10.83
CA SER A 97 17.86 24.98 -12.28
C SER A 97 16.74 24.10 -12.82
N LEU A 98 16.19 24.43 -14.00
CA LEU A 98 15.23 23.57 -14.70
C LEU A 98 15.90 22.38 -15.43
N ARG A 99 17.23 22.27 -15.37
CA ARG A 99 18.03 21.18 -15.96
C ARG A 99 18.86 20.50 -14.88
N PRO A 100 18.93 19.16 -14.83
CA PRO A 100 19.79 18.43 -13.89
C PRO A 100 21.29 18.72 -14.11
N PRO A 101 22.12 18.66 -13.04
CA PRO A 101 21.72 18.50 -11.65
C PRO A 101 21.08 19.77 -11.09
N ALA A 102 20.09 19.62 -10.19
CA ALA A 102 19.37 20.75 -9.61
C ALA A 102 19.04 20.45 -8.15
N GLU A 103 19.31 21.41 -7.28
CA GLU A 103 18.81 21.42 -5.90
C GLU A 103 17.33 21.87 -5.86
N TRP A 104 16.51 21.13 -5.10
CA TRP A 104 15.11 21.40 -4.87
C TRP A 104 14.83 21.59 -3.39
N LYS A 105 14.18 22.69 -3.02
CA LYS A 105 13.59 22.90 -1.68
C LYS A 105 12.11 22.61 -1.76
N VAL A 106 11.64 21.63 -1.01
CA VAL A 106 10.26 21.10 -1.11
C VAL A 106 9.65 20.88 0.28
N LEU A 107 8.32 20.95 0.35
CA LEU A 107 7.55 20.43 1.46
C LEU A 107 7.05 19.02 1.08
N THR A 108 7.29 18.06 1.95
CA THR A 108 6.80 16.68 1.83
C THR A 108 5.75 16.39 2.91
N ASP A 109 5.08 15.25 2.79
CA ASP A 109 4.27 14.65 3.86
C ASP A 109 5.06 14.31 5.13
N ARG A 110 6.40 14.41 5.10
CA ARG A 110 7.30 14.27 6.26
C ARG A 110 8.00 15.57 6.66
N GLY A 111 7.55 16.72 6.14
CA GLY A 111 8.11 18.04 6.45
C GLY A 111 9.00 18.61 5.35
N GLU A 112 9.68 19.71 5.66
CA GLU A 112 10.58 20.39 4.72
C GLU A 112 11.82 19.54 4.41
N SER A 113 12.23 19.52 3.14
CA SER A 113 13.38 18.73 2.69
C SER A 113 14.12 19.41 1.54
N SER A 114 15.42 19.11 1.43
CA SER A 114 16.26 19.50 0.29
C SER A 114 16.71 18.26 -0.47
N LEU A 115 16.48 18.25 -1.78
CA LEU A 115 16.83 17.15 -2.70
C LEU A 115 17.90 17.65 -3.68
N VAL A 116 18.86 16.80 -4.06
CA VAL A 116 19.97 17.11 -4.99
C VAL A 116 19.95 16.13 -6.14
#